data_AF-A0A7V3QZC9-F1
#
_entry.id   AF-A0A7V3QZC9-F1
#
_cell.length_a   1.000
_cell.length_b   1.000
_cell.length_c   1.000
_cell.angle_alpha   90.00
_cell.angle_beta   90.00
_cell.angle_gamma   90.00
#
_symmetry.space_group_name_H-M   'P 1'
#
loop_
_entity.id
_entity.type
_entity.pdbx_description
1 polymer ?
#
loop_
_entity_poly.entity_id
_entity_poly.type
_entity_poly.pdbx_seq_one_letter_code
_entity_poly.pdbx_strand_id
1 'polypeptide(L)'
;MLYKAFRRASPRTAEGTFFLSGLGVAGGFCDAIGGGGWGPIVTSTLVARGNHPRFVIGSVNASEFFVTLAQSVTFFLTVKEIDWRIILGLVMGGVMAAPFAAYTVRKVSLRPLMVLVGCLVVGLNLRTLIPYLARMA
;
A
#
# COMPACT_ATOMS: atom_id res chain seq x y z
N MET A 1 -9.49 -23.48 6.00
CA MET A 1 -10.21 -22.22 5.64
C MET A 1 -11.62 -22.13 6.24
N LEU A 2 -12.39 -23.23 6.39
CA LEU A 2 -13.70 -23.21 7.07
C LEU A 2 -13.66 -22.99 8.60
N TYR A 3 -12.64 -23.50 9.29
CA TYR A 3 -12.60 -23.51 10.76
C TYR A 3 -12.38 -22.13 11.41
N LYS A 4 -11.86 -21.15 10.66
CA LYS A 4 -11.59 -19.79 11.17
C LYS A 4 -12.83 -18.89 11.23
N ALA A 5 -14.00 -19.36 10.78
CA ALA A 5 -15.25 -18.60 10.79
C ALA A 5 -15.98 -18.60 12.15
N PHE A 6 -15.64 -19.51 13.07
CA PHE A 6 -16.37 -19.70 14.34
C PHE A 6 -15.67 -19.20 15.59
N ARG A 7 -14.40 -18.79 15.52
CA ARG A 7 -13.73 -18.20 16.68
C ARG A 7 -13.90 -16.68 16.64
N ARG A 8 -14.81 -16.18 17.50
CA ARG A 8 -14.85 -14.76 17.91
C ARG A 8 -13.42 -14.32 18.24
N ALA A 9 -12.86 -13.47 17.40
CA ALA A 9 -11.62 -12.79 17.71
C ALA A 9 -11.92 -11.88 18.91
N SER A 10 -11.43 -12.31 20.08
CA SER A 10 -11.46 -11.51 21.30
C SER A 10 -10.76 -10.18 21.01
N PRO A 11 -11.39 -9.03 21.28
CA PRO A 11 -10.70 -7.75 21.22
C PRO A 11 -9.72 -7.73 22.40
N ARG A 12 -8.51 -8.24 22.18
CA ARG A 12 -7.40 -7.99 23.10
C ARG A 12 -6.90 -6.59 22.85
N THR A 13 -7.42 -5.70 23.67
CA THR A 13 -6.91 -4.40 24.05
C THR A 13 -5.41 -4.47 24.41
N ALA A 14 -4.69 -3.44 23.98
CA ALA A 14 -3.31 -3.10 24.35
C ALA A 14 -2.21 -4.07 23.88
N GLU A 15 -1.74 -3.90 22.64
CA GLU A 15 -0.37 -4.31 22.28
C GLU A 15 0.59 -3.13 22.46
N GLY A 16 1.81 -3.43 22.91
CA GLY A 16 2.82 -2.43 23.25
C GLY A 16 3.20 -1.60 22.03
N THR A 17 3.28 -0.27 22.24
CA THR A 17 3.67 0.75 21.27
C THR A 17 4.88 0.32 20.42
N PHE A 18 5.80 -0.47 20.99
CA PHE A 18 7.01 -0.96 20.33
C PHE A 18 6.75 -1.82 19.08
N PHE A 19 5.74 -2.71 19.09
CA PHE A 19 5.44 -3.55 17.92
C PHE A 19 4.81 -2.72 16.79
N LEU A 20 3.89 -1.80 17.13
CA LEU A 20 3.28 -0.90 16.16
C LEU A 20 4.31 0.05 15.55
N SER A 21 5.22 0.61 16.36
CA SER A 21 6.31 1.44 15.88
C SER A 21 7.24 0.68 14.94
N GLY A 22 7.62 -0.56 15.28
CA GLY A 22 8.44 -1.40 14.40
C GLY A 22 7.77 -1.71 13.06
N LEU A 23 6.47 -2.01 13.09
CA LEU A 23 5.68 -2.24 11.87
C LEU A 23 5.54 -0.97 11.02
N GLY A 24 5.37 0.19 11.65
CA GLY A 24 5.31 1.48 10.97
C GLY A 24 6.65 1.86 10.32
N VAL A 25 7.78 1.62 10.99
CA VAL A 25 9.11 1.86 10.41
C VAL A 25 9.36 0.95 9.21
N ALA A 26 9.12 -0.36 9.35
CA ALA A 26 9.28 -1.30 8.25
C ALA A 26 8.34 -0.99 7.08
N GLY A 27 7.07 -0.70 7.38
CA GLY A 27 6.06 -0.33 6.39
C GLY A 27 6.45 0.95 5.64
N GLY A 28 6.82 2.01 6.36
CA GLY A 28 7.21 3.30 5.75
C GLY A 28 8.51 3.21 4.95
N PHE A 29 9.47 2.39 5.39
CA PHE A 29 10.70 2.14 4.63
C PHE A 29 10.43 1.42 3.31
N CYS A 30 9.66 0.32 3.34
CA CYS A 30 9.25 -0.39 2.13
C CYS A 30 8.42 0.51 1.20
N ASP A 31 7.59 1.37 1.77
CA ASP A 31 6.82 2.34 1.02
C ASP A 31 7.70 3.41 0.36
N ALA A 32 8.74 3.90 1.02
CA ALA A 32 9.66 4.89 0.44
C ALA A 32 10.48 4.35 -0.74
N ILE A 33 10.76 3.05 -0.77
CA ILE A 33 11.49 2.41 -1.86
C ILE A 33 10.57 2.12 -3.06
N GLY A 34 9.34 1.67 -2.80
CA GLY A 34 8.46 1.08 -3.82
C GLY A 34 7.12 1.78 -4.06
N GLY A 35 6.74 2.78 -3.26
CA GLY A 35 5.52 3.58 -3.39
C GLY A 35 4.19 2.86 -3.13
N GLY A 36 4.20 1.69 -2.51
CA GLY A 36 2.97 0.94 -2.18
C GLY A 36 3.16 -0.20 -1.18
N GLY A 37 4.22 -0.13 -0.37
CA GLY A 37 4.58 -1.17 0.60
C GLY A 37 3.72 -1.14 1.86
N TRP A 38 3.15 0.01 2.19
CA TRP A 38 2.43 0.25 3.44
C TRP A 38 1.20 -0.66 3.60
N GLY A 39 0.32 -0.71 2.60
CA GLY A 39 -0.93 -1.47 2.64
C GLY A 39 -0.73 -2.97 2.90
N PRO A 40 0.04 -3.70 2.07
CA PRO A 40 0.28 -5.13 2.27
C PRO A 40 0.97 -5.46 3.61
N ILE A 41 1.90 -4.61 4.07
CA ILE A 41 2.65 -4.86 5.31
C ILE A 41 1.80 -4.56 6.54
N VAL A 42 1.19 -3.38 6.61
CA VAL A 42 0.49 -2.89 7.81
C VAL A 42 -0.94 -3.43 7.88
N THR A 43 -1.70 -3.35 6.79
CA THR A 43 -3.11 -3.80 6.78
C THR A 43 -3.21 -5.32 6.95
N SER A 44 -2.41 -6.10 6.19
CA SER A 44 -2.48 -7.57 6.29
C SER A 44 -2.09 -8.06 7.68
N THR A 45 -1.08 -7.44 8.30
CA THR A 45 -0.63 -7.81 9.66
C THR A 45 -1.70 -7.48 10.70
N LEU A 46 -2.31 -6.29 10.64
CA LEU A 46 -3.34 -5.88 11.60
C LEU A 46 -4.65 -6.68 11.43
N VAL A 47 -5.06 -6.99 10.19
CA VAL A 47 -6.23 -7.83 9.91
C VAL A 47 -5.97 -9.28 10.31
N ALA A 48 -4.79 -9.84 10.02
CA ALA A 48 -4.42 -11.20 10.41
C ALA A 48 -4.40 -11.40 11.93
N ARG A 49 -4.15 -10.32 12.69
CA ARG A 49 -4.18 -10.29 14.16
C ARG A 49 -5.59 -10.17 14.76
N GLY A 50 -6.64 -10.10 13.95
CA GLY A 50 -8.03 -10.15 14.42
C GLY A 50 -8.67 -8.79 14.71
N ASN A 51 -8.02 -7.69 14.34
CA ASN A 51 -8.65 -6.38 14.38
C ASN A 51 -9.80 -6.30 13.36
N HIS A 52 -10.85 -5.55 13.70
CA HIS A 52 -12.03 -5.45 12.85
C HIS A 52 -11.65 -4.79 11.50
N PRO A 53 -11.83 -5.48 10.35
CA PRO A 53 -11.29 -5.03 9.06
C PRO A 53 -11.66 -3.59 8.68
N ARG A 54 -12.93 -3.19 8.87
CA ARG A 54 -13.39 -1.82 8.60
C ARG A 54 -12.62 -0.73 9.37
N PHE A 55 -12.25 -1.00 10.62
CA PHE A 55 -11.52 -0.04 11.45
C PHE A 55 -10.04 0.01 11.06
N VAL A 56 -9.44 -1.17 10.81
CA VAL A 56 -8.04 -1.27 10.35
C VAL A 56 -7.84 -0.54 9.03
N ILE A 57 -8.73 -0.76 8.05
CA ILE A 57 -8.57 -0.14 6.73
C ILE A 57 -8.63 1.39 6.86
N GLY A 58 -9.57 1.92 7.64
CA GLY A 58 -9.69 3.35 7.88
C GLY A 58 -8.48 3.95 8.60
N SER A 59 -8.01 3.30 9.68
CA SER A 59 -6.86 3.80 10.43
C SER A 59 -5.55 3.71 9.66
N VAL A 60 -5.34 2.62 8.91
CA VAL A 60 -4.12 2.41 8.11
C VAL A 60 -4.04 3.43 6.97
N ASN A 61 -5.16 3.70 6.28
CA ASN A 61 -5.20 4.74 5.23
C ASN A 61 -4.94 6.14 5.80
N ALA A 62 -5.47 6.46 6.99
CA ALA A 62 -5.17 7.72 7.66
C ALA A 62 -3.67 7.83 8.01
N SER A 63 -3.06 6.76 8.53
CA SER A 63 -1.62 6.73 8.81
C SER A 63 -0.77 6.81 7.53
N GLU A 64 -1.18 6.14 6.45
CA GLU A 64 -0.51 6.16 5.15
C GLU A 64 -0.38 7.59 4.60
N PHE A 65 -1.43 8.40 4.75
CA PHE A 65 -1.39 9.81 4.37
C PHE A 65 -0.29 10.60 5.10
N PHE A 66 -0.11 10.39 6.41
CA PHE A 66 0.96 11.06 7.16
C PHE A 66 2.35 10.57 6.79
N VAL A 67 2.49 9.26 6.52
CA VAL A 67 3.76 8.65 6.11
C VAL A 67 4.17 9.15 4.73
N THR A 68 3.25 9.15 3.76
CA THR A 68 3.46 9.68 2.40
C THR A 68 3.72 11.19 2.39
N LEU A 69 3.08 11.94 3.28
CA LEU A 69 3.37 13.37 3.47
C LEU A 69 4.78 13.58 4.04
N ALA A 70 5.19 12.81 5.05
CA ALA A 70 6.54 12.87 5.58
C ALA A 70 7.58 12.50 4.52
N GLN A 71 7.36 11.42 3.76
CA GLN A 71 8.20 11.03 2.62
C GLN A 71 8.31 12.17 1.59
N SER A 72 7.18 12.79 1.22
CA SER A 72 7.15 13.89 0.26
C SER A 72 7.97 15.09 0.72
N VAL A 73 7.84 15.47 2.01
CA VAL A 73 8.64 16.54 2.62
C VAL A 73 10.13 16.17 2.65
N THR A 74 10.46 14.94 3.03
CA THR A 74 11.85 14.47 3.04
C THR A 74 12.46 14.48 1.64
N PHE A 75 11.73 14.04 0.62
CA PHE A 75 12.18 14.13 -0.77
C PHE A 75 12.38 15.59 -1.20
N PHE A 76 11.45 16.48 -0.85
CA PHE A 76 11.56 17.90 -1.18
C PHE A 76 12.78 18.58 -0.54
N LEU A 77 13.14 18.19 0.70
CA LEU A 77 14.32 18.73 1.40
C LEU A 77 15.64 18.09 0.94
N THR A 78 15.62 16.83 0.52
CA THR A 78 16.83 16.06 0.20
C THR A 78 17.22 16.18 -1.27
N VAL A 79 16.25 16.26 -2.18
CA VAL A 79 16.47 16.29 -3.62
C VAL A 79 16.63 17.74 -4.09
N LYS A 80 17.82 18.08 -4.61
CA LYS A 80 18.13 19.43 -5.11
C LYS A 80 17.59 19.71 -6.52
N GLU A 81 17.54 18.68 -7.37
CA GLU A 81 17.12 18.80 -8.77
C GLU A 81 15.75 18.13 -8.92
N ILE A 82 14.70 18.94 -8.91
CA ILE A 82 13.32 18.48 -9.01
C ILE A 82 12.73 18.91 -10.35
N ASP A 83 12.42 17.95 -11.22
CA ASP A 83 11.66 18.24 -12.44
C ASP A 83 10.18 18.44 -12.11
N TRP A 84 9.79 19.71 -12.02
CA TRP A 84 8.42 20.12 -11.69
C TRP A 84 7.40 19.63 -12.72
N ARG A 85 7.80 19.35 -13.96
CA ARG A 85 6.90 18.82 -15.00
C ARG A 85 6.44 17.41 -14.67
N ILE A 86 7.35 16.57 -14.16
CA ILE A 86 7.03 15.20 -13.77
C ILE A 86 6.09 15.20 -12.57
N ILE A 87 6.39 16.02 -11.55
CA ILE A 87 5.54 16.13 -10.36
C ILE A 87 4.14 16.61 -10.72
N LEU A 88 4.01 17.69 -11.48
CA LEU A 88 2.71 18.20 -11.90
C LEU A 88 1.95 17.19 -12.74
N GLY A 89 2.63 16.46 -13.64
CA GLY A 89 2.03 15.39 -14.43
C GLY A 89 1.48 14.26 -13.55
N LEU A 90 2.25 13.82 -12.54
CA LEU A 90 1.84 12.79 -11.59
C LEU A 90 0.68 13.25 -10.71
N VAL A 91 0.72 14.49 -10.20
CA VAL A 91 -0.35 15.06 -9.36
C VAL A 91 -1.64 15.19 -10.16
N MET A 92 -1.60 15.80 -11.35
CA MET A 92 -2.78 15.94 -12.19
C MET A 92 -3.35 14.59 -12.63
N GLY A 93 -2.47 13.67 -13.06
CA GLY A 93 -2.85 12.31 -13.41
C GLY A 93 -3.51 11.58 -12.25
N GLY A 94 -2.94 11.67 -11.05
CA GLY A 94 -3.49 11.07 -9.83
C GLY A 94 -4.85 11.65 -9.43
N VAL A 95 -4.99 12.98 -9.44
CA VAL A 95 -6.25 13.68 -9.11
C VAL A 95 -7.37 13.31 -10.08
N MET A 96 -7.06 13.18 -11.38
CA MET A 96 -8.04 12.74 -12.38
C MET A 96 -8.34 11.24 -12.30
N ALA A 97 -7.34 10.41 -12.00
CA ALA A 97 -7.49 8.96 -11.91
C ALA A 97 -8.25 8.52 -10.65
N ALA A 98 -8.11 9.20 -9.52
CA ALA A 98 -8.76 8.86 -8.25
C ALA A 98 -10.30 8.73 -8.33
N PRO A 99 -11.07 9.72 -8.86
CA PRO A 99 -12.52 9.60 -9.01
C PRO A 99 -12.91 8.52 -10.01
N PHE A 100 -12.12 8.34 -11.08
CA PHE A 100 -12.34 7.29 -12.06
C PHE A 100 -12.16 5.89 -11.44
N ALA A 101 -11.12 5.71 -10.63
CA ALA A 101 -10.89 4.49 -9.88
C ALA A 101 -12.06 4.23 -8.90
N ALA A 102 -12.44 5.22 -8.09
CA ALA A 102 -13.56 5.11 -7.16
C ALA A 102 -14.88 4.72 -7.86
N TYR A 103 -15.17 5.31 -9.02
CA TYR A 103 -16.33 4.96 -9.83
C TYR A 103 -16.27 3.52 -10.35
N THR A 104 -15.10 3.08 -10.81
CA THR A 104 -14.89 1.73 -11.35
C THR A 104 -15.05 0.67 -10.27
N VAL A 105 -14.45 0.88 -9.09
CA VAL A 105 -14.57 -0.07 -7.96
C VAL A 105 -16.02 -0.16 -7.45
N ARG A 106 -16.82 0.91 -7.62
CA ARG A 106 -18.25 0.86 -7.29
C ARG A 106 -19.07 -0.04 -8.23
N LYS A 107 -18.66 -0.19 -9.49
CA LYS A 107 -19.38 -1.02 -10.49
C LYS A 107 -18.89 -2.47 -10.56
N VAL A 108 -17.61 -2.70 -10.33
CA VAL A 108 -16.97 -4.02 -10.50
C VAL A 108 -16.90 -4.75 -9.16
N SER A 109 -17.17 -6.06 -9.16
CA SER A 109 -17.05 -6.87 -7.95
C SER A 109 -15.59 -6.99 -7.49
N LEU A 110 -15.37 -7.02 -6.17
CA LEU A 110 -14.03 -6.94 -5.57
C LEU A 110 -13.08 -8.06 -6.03
N ARG A 111 -13.61 -9.26 -6.28
CA ARG A 111 -12.82 -10.46 -6.63
C ARG A 111 -12.12 -10.35 -8.00
N PRO A 112 -12.82 -10.11 -9.12
CA PRO A 112 -12.16 -9.95 -10.41
C PRO A 112 -11.20 -8.76 -10.44
N LEU A 113 -11.50 -7.67 -9.72
CA LEU A 113 -10.60 -6.52 -9.60
C LEU A 113 -9.26 -6.92 -8.96
N MET A 114 -9.30 -7.66 -7.84
CA MET A 114 -8.08 -8.13 -7.18
C MET A 114 -7.26 -9.08 -8.06
N VAL A 115 -7.91 -10.00 -8.78
CA VAL A 115 -7.22 -10.93 -9.69
C VAL A 115 -6.58 -10.16 -10.85
N LEU A 116 -7.29 -9.21 -11.46
CA LEU A 116 -6.77 -8.40 -12.56
C LEU A 116 -5.54 -7.60 -12.15
N VAL A 117 -5.62 -6.88 -11.02
CA VAL A 117 -4.49 -6.11 -10.50
C VAL A 117 -3.31 -7.02 -10.15
N GLY A 118 -3.56 -8.17 -9.50
CA GLY A 118 -2.52 -9.15 -9.19
C GLY A 118 -1.81 -9.67 -10.44
N CYS A 119 -2.56 -10.10 -11.46
CA CYS A 119 -1.99 -10.54 -12.73
C CYS A 119 -1.20 -9.44 -13.44
N LEU A 120 -1.71 -8.19 -13.43
CA LEU A 120 -1.04 -7.04 -14.01
C LEU A 120 0.31 -6.79 -13.33
N VAL A 121 0.33 -6.75 -12.00
CA VAL A 121 1.56 -6.52 -11.22
C VAL A 121 2.58 -7.63 -11.45
N VAL A 122 2.14 -8.89 -11.44
CA VAL A 122 3.02 -10.04 -11.75
C VAL A 122 3.58 -9.92 -13.16
N GLY A 123 2.76 -9.58 -14.16
CA GLY A 123 3.21 -9.37 -15.53
C GLY A 123 4.21 -8.23 -15.69
N LEU A 124 3.98 -7.10 -15.02
CA LEU A 124 4.89 -5.95 -15.02
C LEU A 124 6.24 -6.32 -14.39
N ASN A 125 6.24 -7.02 -13.26
CA ASN A 125 7.46 -7.47 -12.61
C ASN A 125 8.23 -8.47 -13.48
N LEU A 126 7.55 -9.42 -14.12
CA LEU A 126 8.19 -10.35 -15.07
C LEU A 126 8.81 -9.62 -16.26
N ARG A 127 8.13 -8.62 -16.83
CA ARG A 127 8.66 -7.80 -17.92
C ARG A 127 9.96 -7.09 -17.52
N THR A 128 10.07 -6.65 -16.28
CA THR A 128 11.29 -6.01 -15.78
C THR A 128 12.37 -7.04 -15.46
N LEU A 129 12.01 -8.20 -14.89
CA LEU A 129 12.95 -9.22 -14.42
C LEU A 129 13.66 -9.98 -15.55
N ILE A 130 12.92 -10.37 -16.60
CA ILE A 130 13.43 -11.18 -17.72
C ILE A 130 14.62 -10.51 -18.44
N PRO A 131 14.53 -9.24 -18.91
CA PRO A 131 15.65 -8.57 -19.56
C PRO A 131 16.80 -8.26 -18.61
N TYR A 132 16.54 -8.09 -17.31
CA TYR A 132 17.60 -7.92 -16.31
C TYR A 132 18.41 -9.22 -16.11
N LEU A 133 17.73 -10.36 -16.00
CA LEU A 133 18.38 -11.68 -15.91
C LEU A 133 19.16 -12.03 -17.18
N ALA A 134 18.60 -11.75 -18.35
CA ALA A 134 19.25 -11.98 -19.65
C ALA A 134 20.51 -11.12 -19.87
N ARG A 135 20.71 -10.05 -19.08
CA ARG A 135 21.90 -9.18 -19.14
C ARG A 135 22.97 -9.56 -18.11
N MET A 136 22.64 -10.40 -17.13
CA MET A 136 23.58 -10.92 -16.13
C MET A 136 24.15 -12.31 -16.50
N ALA A 137 23.51 -13.04 -17.42
CA ALA A 137 23.98 -14.30 -18.00
C ALA A 137 24.82 -14.05 -19.25
#